data_AF-A0AAT9HT89-F1
#
_entry.id   AF-A0AAT9HT89-F1
#
_cell.length_a   1.000
_cell.length_b   1.000
_cell.length_c   1.000
_cell.angle_alpha   90.00
_cell.angle_beta   90.00
_cell.angle_gamma   90.00
#
_symmetry.space_group_name_H-M   'P 1'
#
loop_
_entity.id
_entity.type
_entity.pdbx_description
1 polymer ?
#
loop_
_entity_poly.entity_id
_entity_poly.type
_entity_poly.pdbx_seq_one_letter_code
_entity_poly.pdbx_strand_id
1 'polypeptide(L)'
;MPIVPDEARTFGMESLFPSLGIYSPMGQTYEPVDRDQLMYYKEAKNGQIFNEGITEAGAMAEFVAASTSYSTHGETMIPFYIYYSMFGWQRTGDQMWQAGDQLARGFLVGATAGRTTLTGEGLQHADGHSPVIAATNPAALTYDPAFAYELGVIVKEGLRRMFGEGKPGEDQDVFYYLTVYNEPLPQPAKPSAAGVDEGIVKGLYRFNTAETAGLAPAANAPRIQLLGSGTAIHWALKAQRMLAEEGCGRRRVVRDLVDRAAPGRHGGGRGAAARRGPDALRPAGAAGCRGPGAGGLRLHAPGPGPDRAVGRAGLLVAGRRRLRPVGHP
;
A
#
# COMPACT_ATOMS: atom_id res chain seq x y z
N MET A 1 8.11 2.31 -20.25
CA MET A 1 8.82 1.03 -20.42
C MET A 1 8.36 0.08 -19.33
N PRO A 2 7.45 -0.86 -19.62
CA PRO A 2 7.07 -1.92 -18.68
C PRO A 2 8.19 -2.94 -18.54
N ILE A 3 8.53 -3.30 -17.31
CA ILE A 3 9.57 -4.30 -16.96
C ILE A 3 8.91 -5.35 -16.07
N VAL A 4 9.18 -6.63 -16.31
CA VAL A 4 8.62 -7.75 -15.55
C VAL A 4 9.61 -8.93 -15.49
N PRO A 5 9.73 -9.63 -14.35
CA PRO A 5 10.56 -10.81 -14.24
C PRO A 5 9.67 -12.04 -14.48
N ASP A 6 9.53 -12.47 -15.73
CA ASP A 6 8.69 -13.61 -16.17
C ASP A 6 7.16 -13.41 -16.04
N GLU A 7 6.65 -13.19 -14.83
CA GLU A 7 5.25 -13.43 -14.39
C GLU A 7 4.20 -12.40 -14.87
N ALA A 8 4.32 -11.91 -16.09
CA ALA A 8 3.46 -10.92 -16.71
C ALA A 8 1.96 -11.29 -16.70
N ARG A 9 1.63 -12.58 -16.88
CA ARG A 9 0.24 -13.08 -16.83
C ARG A 9 -0.37 -13.01 -15.43
N THR A 10 0.43 -13.27 -14.39
CA THR A 10 -0.02 -13.15 -12.99
C THR A 10 -0.52 -11.73 -12.70
N PHE A 11 0.09 -10.73 -13.35
CA PHE A 11 -0.22 -9.32 -13.15
C PHE A 11 -1.22 -8.74 -14.15
N GLY A 12 -1.80 -9.56 -15.04
CA GLY A 12 -2.76 -9.10 -16.05
C GLY A 12 -2.13 -8.30 -17.20
N MET A 13 -0.82 -8.39 -17.40
CA MET A 13 -0.10 -7.65 -18.45
C MET A 13 -0.28 -8.26 -19.85
N GLU A 14 -0.89 -9.44 -19.98
CA GLU A 14 -1.07 -10.13 -21.25
C GLU A 14 -1.89 -9.32 -22.26
N SER A 15 -2.76 -8.44 -21.76
CA SER A 15 -3.50 -7.47 -22.58
C SER A 15 -2.59 -6.49 -23.33
N LEU A 16 -1.35 -6.31 -22.88
CA LEU A 16 -0.36 -5.42 -23.47
C LEU A 16 0.49 -6.11 -24.56
N PHE A 17 0.57 -7.45 -24.58
CA PHE A 17 1.45 -8.15 -25.51
C PHE A 17 1.13 -7.88 -26.99
N PRO A 18 -0.14 -7.89 -27.44
CA PRO A 18 -0.45 -7.70 -28.86
C PRO A 18 -0.09 -6.29 -29.37
N SER A 19 -0.21 -5.28 -28.51
CA SER A 19 -0.01 -3.87 -28.86
C SER A 19 1.43 -3.42 -28.66
N LEU A 20 2.05 -3.78 -27.54
CA LEU A 20 3.39 -3.31 -27.17
C LEU A 20 4.51 -4.26 -27.59
N GLY A 21 4.23 -5.57 -27.62
CA GLY A 21 5.23 -6.62 -27.83
C GLY A 21 6.29 -6.70 -26.73
N ILE A 22 6.94 -7.87 -26.64
CA ILE A 22 8.06 -8.12 -25.74
C ILE A 22 9.34 -7.85 -26.50
N TYR A 23 10.23 -7.04 -25.95
CA TYR A 23 11.49 -6.71 -26.56
C TYR A 23 12.37 -7.96 -26.67
N SER A 24 12.82 -8.26 -27.89
CA SER A 24 13.79 -9.30 -28.16
C SER A 24 14.66 -8.83 -29.33
N PRO A 25 15.98 -8.64 -29.16
CA PRO A 25 16.84 -8.15 -30.24
C PRO A 25 16.88 -9.12 -31.44
N MET A 26 16.58 -10.40 -31.20
CA MET A 26 16.47 -11.43 -32.23
C MET A 26 15.08 -11.49 -32.87
N GLY A 27 14.07 -10.89 -32.22
CA GLY A 27 12.66 -11.06 -32.56
C GLY A 27 12.14 -12.47 -32.22
N GLN A 28 10.91 -12.78 -32.63
CA GLN A 28 10.31 -14.09 -32.42
C GLN A 28 11.07 -15.18 -33.20
N THR A 29 11.72 -16.09 -32.47
CA THR A 29 12.51 -17.20 -33.06
C THR A 29 11.87 -18.58 -32.91
N TYR A 30 10.75 -18.66 -32.18
CA TYR A 30 9.99 -19.89 -31.93
C TYR A 30 8.50 -19.64 -32.10
N GLU A 31 7.72 -20.72 -32.22
CA GLU A 31 6.27 -20.64 -32.25
C GLU A 31 5.71 -20.60 -30.82
N PRO A 32 4.99 -19.54 -30.41
CA PRO A 32 4.42 -19.46 -29.07
C PRO A 32 3.37 -20.55 -28.85
N VAL A 33 3.43 -21.22 -27.70
CA VAL A 33 2.45 -22.26 -27.30
C VAL A 33 1.03 -21.69 -27.21
N ASP A 34 0.93 -20.40 -26.92
CA ASP A 34 -0.32 -19.67 -26.75
C ASP A 34 -0.77 -18.91 -28.01
N ARG A 35 -0.17 -19.15 -29.18
CA ARG A 35 -0.45 -18.40 -30.43
C ARG A 35 -1.92 -18.34 -30.82
N ASP A 36 -2.71 -19.33 -30.42
CA ASP A 36 -4.13 -19.45 -30.73
C ASP A 36 -5.01 -18.69 -29.71
N GLN A 37 -4.41 -18.10 -28.67
CA GLN A 37 -5.07 -17.22 -27.71
C GLN A 37 -5.11 -15.78 -28.23
N LEU A 38 -6.15 -15.03 -27.88
CA LEU A 38 -6.29 -13.60 -28.25
C LEU A 38 -5.15 -12.72 -27.70
N MET A 39 -4.60 -13.08 -26.54
CA MET A 39 -3.55 -12.34 -25.83
C MET A 39 -2.27 -13.17 -25.79
N TYR A 40 -1.79 -13.58 -26.96
CA TYR A 40 -0.63 -14.45 -27.09
C TYR A 40 0.69 -13.70 -26.90
N TYR A 41 1.71 -14.43 -26.46
CA TYR A 41 3.07 -13.95 -26.28
C TYR A 41 3.72 -13.59 -27.62
N LYS A 42 4.25 -12.37 -27.74
CA LYS A 42 4.82 -11.89 -29.00
C LYS A 42 6.12 -11.13 -28.77
N GLU A 43 7.22 -11.71 -29.21
CA GLU A 43 8.53 -11.07 -29.22
C GLU A 43 8.73 -10.24 -30.50
N ALA A 44 9.33 -9.07 -30.34
CA ALA A 44 9.64 -8.16 -31.43
C ALA A 44 10.90 -7.35 -31.14
N LYS A 45 11.66 -7.04 -32.20
CA LYS A 45 12.84 -6.17 -32.11
C LYS A 45 12.52 -4.75 -31.65
N ASN A 46 11.28 -4.33 -31.86
CA ASN A 46 10.71 -3.05 -31.42
C ASN A 46 9.67 -3.24 -30.31
N GLY A 47 9.69 -4.38 -29.60
CA GLY A 47 8.86 -4.58 -28.43
C GLY A 47 9.18 -3.54 -27.34
N GLN A 48 8.19 -3.21 -26.52
CA GLN A 48 8.33 -2.20 -25.46
C GLN A 48 8.30 -2.79 -24.05
N ILE A 49 7.81 -4.03 -23.90
CA ILE A 49 7.81 -4.75 -22.63
C ILE A 49 9.16 -5.47 -22.50
N PHE A 50 9.86 -5.24 -21.41
CA PHE A 50 11.07 -5.98 -21.10
C PHE A 50 10.74 -7.09 -20.13
N ASN A 51 11.00 -8.32 -20.57
CA ASN A 51 10.82 -9.52 -19.78
C ASN A 51 12.21 -10.14 -19.54
N GLU A 52 12.68 -10.03 -18.30
CA GLU A 52 14.02 -10.47 -17.91
C GLU A 52 14.07 -11.96 -17.51
N GLY A 53 12.92 -12.65 -17.51
CA GLY A 53 12.79 -13.98 -16.92
C GLY A 53 12.90 -13.93 -15.39
N ILE A 54 13.26 -15.05 -14.76
CA ILE A 54 13.30 -15.19 -13.29
C ILE A 54 14.55 -14.51 -12.70
N THR A 55 14.56 -13.18 -12.74
CA THR A 55 15.65 -12.37 -12.20
C THR A 55 15.17 -10.99 -11.78
N GLU A 56 14.77 -10.84 -10.52
CA GLU A 56 14.41 -9.53 -9.98
C GLU A 56 15.61 -8.58 -9.96
N ALA A 57 16.82 -9.14 -9.82
CA ALA A 57 18.05 -8.35 -9.84
C ALA A 57 18.36 -7.81 -11.24
N GLY A 58 18.12 -8.59 -12.30
CA GLY A 58 18.23 -8.14 -13.69
C GLY A 58 17.19 -7.08 -14.02
N ALA A 59 15.92 -7.34 -13.66
CA ALA A 59 14.84 -6.37 -13.82
C ALA A 59 15.08 -5.06 -13.05
N MET A 60 15.69 -5.11 -11.86
CA MET A 60 16.13 -3.89 -11.16
C MET A 60 17.29 -3.19 -11.86
N ALA A 61 18.28 -3.91 -12.38
CA ALA A 61 19.38 -3.30 -13.12
C ALA A 61 18.86 -2.54 -14.35
N GLU A 62 17.88 -3.13 -15.03
CA GLU A 62 17.18 -2.50 -16.14
C GLU A 62 16.35 -1.29 -15.71
N PHE A 63 15.61 -1.40 -14.61
CA PHE A 63 14.90 -0.27 -14.03
C PHE A 63 15.85 0.89 -13.73
N VAL A 64 17.01 0.61 -13.13
CA VAL A 64 18.03 1.63 -12.81
C VAL A 64 18.56 2.29 -14.10
N ALA A 65 18.89 1.52 -15.13
CA ALA A 65 19.33 2.06 -16.40
C ALA A 65 18.27 2.97 -17.04
N ALA A 66 17.01 2.54 -17.06
CA ALA A 66 15.93 3.32 -17.66
C ALA A 66 15.55 4.55 -16.84
N SER A 67 15.50 4.42 -15.52
CA SER A 67 15.09 5.49 -14.60
C SER A 67 16.12 6.63 -14.47
N THR A 68 17.34 6.42 -14.97
CA THR A 68 18.43 7.41 -14.99
C THR A 68 18.78 7.88 -16.40
N SER A 69 18.12 7.34 -17.43
CA SER A 69 18.35 7.66 -18.85
C SER A 69 18.20 9.16 -19.18
N TYR A 70 17.37 9.87 -18.41
CA TYR A 70 17.22 11.33 -18.53
C TYR A 70 18.54 12.09 -18.32
N SER A 71 19.46 11.52 -17.53
CA SER A 71 20.76 12.11 -17.23
C SER A 71 21.88 11.43 -18.02
N THR A 72 21.92 10.09 -18.05
CA THR A 72 23.01 9.34 -18.68
C THR A 72 23.02 9.44 -20.21
N HIS A 73 21.84 9.52 -20.81
CA HIS A 73 21.66 9.57 -22.27
C HIS A 73 20.98 10.85 -22.75
N GLY A 74 20.49 11.69 -21.85
CA GLY A 74 19.69 12.87 -22.21
C GLY A 74 18.30 12.50 -22.73
N GLU A 75 17.86 11.26 -22.55
CA GLU A 75 16.60 10.73 -23.07
C GLU A 75 15.74 10.21 -21.94
N THR A 76 14.64 10.91 -21.66
CA THR A 76 13.77 10.58 -20.54
C THR A 76 12.99 9.30 -20.84
N MET A 77 13.25 8.26 -20.05
CA MET A 77 12.42 7.06 -20.00
C MET A 77 11.64 7.00 -18.69
N ILE A 78 10.44 6.41 -18.75
CA ILE A 78 9.55 6.25 -17.59
C ILE A 78 9.35 4.74 -17.37
N PRO A 79 10.18 4.10 -16.53
CA PRO A 79 10.06 2.68 -16.26
C PRO A 79 8.96 2.38 -15.23
N PHE A 80 8.23 1.29 -15.49
CA PHE A 80 7.30 0.66 -14.56
C PHE A 80 7.74 -0.80 -14.39
N TYR A 81 8.35 -1.11 -13.25
CA TYR A 81 8.79 -2.46 -12.93
C TYR A 81 7.79 -3.11 -11.97
N ILE A 82 7.12 -4.16 -12.42
CA ILE A 82 6.11 -4.90 -11.65
C ILE A 82 6.59 -6.32 -11.33
N TYR A 83 6.42 -6.73 -10.08
CA TYR A 83 6.98 -7.98 -9.53
C TYR A 83 6.20 -8.39 -8.28
N TYR A 84 6.36 -9.63 -7.80
CA TYR A 84 5.81 -10.04 -6.49
C TYR A 84 6.45 -9.21 -5.39
N SER A 85 5.67 -8.45 -4.62
CA SER A 85 6.19 -7.44 -3.69
C SER A 85 7.25 -7.97 -2.72
N MET A 86 7.12 -9.25 -2.32
CA MET A 86 8.08 -9.98 -1.50
C MET A 86 9.50 -10.00 -2.08
N PHE A 87 9.65 -10.11 -3.41
CA PHE A 87 10.94 -10.22 -4.09
C PHE A 87 11.47 -8.87 -4.60
N GLY A 88 10.88 -7.75 -4.17
CA GLY A 88 11.47 -6.43 -4.34
C GLY A 88 12.44 -6.12 -3.22
N TRP A 89 12.01 -5.28 -2.28
CA TRP A 89 12.85 -4.74 -1.20
C TRP A 89 13.60 -5.80 -0.38
N GLN A 90 13.00 -6.97 -0.13
CA GLN A 90 13.68 -8.04 0.61
C GLN A 90 14.81 -8.69 -0.19
N ARG A 91 14.71 -8.74 -1.52
CA ARG A 91 15.64 -9.47 -2.40
C ARG A 91 16.66 -8.56 -3.07
N THR A 92 16.25 -7.38 -3.51
CA THR A 92 17.06 -6.43 -4.30
C THR A 92 17.18 -5.06 -3.63
N GLY A 93 17.02 -4.99 -2.30
CA GLY A 93 17.02 -3.73 -1.55
C GLY A 93 18.30 -2.90 -1.72
N ASP A 94 19.46 -3.53 -1.87
CA ASP A 94 20.73 -2.83 -2.11
C ASP A 94 20.76 -2.14 -3.49
N GLN A 95 20.20 -2.77 -4.53
CA GLN A 95 20.03 -2.14 -5.84
C GLN A 95 19.02 -0.98 -5.79
N MET A 96 17.99 -1.08 -4.95
CA MET A 96 17.03 0.03 -4.75
C MET A 96 17.67 1.19 -3.97
N TRP A 97 18.61 0.89 -3.04
CA TRP A 97 19.45 1.90 -2.41
C TRP A 97 20.35 2.59 -3.43
N GLN A 98 21.05 1.82 -4.27
CA GLN A 98 21.83 2.32 -5.40
C GLN A 98 20.98 3.18 -6.35
N ALA A 99 19.73 2.78 -6.63
CA ALA A 99 18.82 3.57 -7.47
C ALA A 99 18.58 4.97 -6.87
N GLY A 100 18.40 5.06 -5.55
CA GLY A 100 18.27 6.34 -4.84
C GLY A 100 19.55 7.19 -4.95
N ASP A 101 20.72 6.58 -4.77
CA ASP A 101 22.02 7.25 -4.92
C ASP A 101 22.24 7.78 -6.35
N GLN A 102 21.75 7.05 -7.35
CA GLN A 102 21.79 7.44 -8.76
C GLN A 102 20.64 8.37 -9.19
N LEU A 103 19.84 8.89 -8.24
CA LEU A 103 18.75 9.83 -8.51
C LEU A 103 17.68 9.24 -9.45
N ALA A 104 17.43 7.93 -9.36
CA ALA A 104 16.48 7.22 -10.21
C ALA A 104 15.06 7.80 -10.14
N ARG A 105 14.42 7.91 -11.30
CA ARG A 105 13.02 8.36 -11.47
C ARG A 105 12.18 7.26 -12.14
N GLY A 106 11.18 6.74 -11.45
CA GLY A 106 10.33 5.67 -12.00
C GLY A 106 9.35 5.07 -10.99
N PHE A 107 8.69 3.98 -11.38
CA PHE A 107 7.70 3.28 -10.57
C PHE A 107 8.08 1.82 -10.35
N LEU A 108 8.26 1.45 -9.08
CA LEU A 108 8.31 0.08 -8.61
C LEU A 108 6.90 -0.32 -8.16
N VAL A 109 6.39 -1.44 -8.69
CA VAL A 109 5.04 -1.92 -8.44
C VAL A 109 5.13 -3.30 -7.79
N GLY A 110 5.01 -3.33 -6.47
CA GLY A 110 4.93 -4.58 -5.71
C GLY A 110 3.53 -5.17 -5.84
N ALA A 111 3.35 -6.05 -6.82
CA ALA A 111 2.13 -6.79 -7.03
C ALA A 111 1.97 -7.93 -6.03
N THR A 112 0.76 -8.48 -5.98
CA THR A 112 0.37 -9.58 -5.07
C THR A 112 0.73 -9.31 -3.60
N ALA A 113 0.80 -8.02 -3.23
CA ALA A 113 1.19 -7.58 -1.90
C ALA A 113 0.13 -7.91 -0.84
N GLY A 114 0.55 -8.00 0.42
CA GLY A 114 -0.31 -8.23 1.57
C GLY A 114 -0.12 -9.63 2.18
N ARG A 115 0.05 -9.69 3.51
CA ARG A 115 0.32 -10.95 4.21
C ARG A 115 -0.83 -11.95 4.08
N THR A 116 -2.06 -11.45 3.96
CA THR A 116 -3.29 -12.25 3.98
C THR A 116 -3.99 -12.31 2.63
N THR A 117 -3.47 -11.63 1.62
CA THR A 117 -4.06 -11.54 0.27
C THR A 117 -3.55 -12.65 -0.65
N LEU A 118 -2.28 -13.01 -0.50
CA LEU A 118 -1.63 -14.09 -1.25
C LEU A 118 -1.42 -15.34 -0.38
N THR A 119 -2.48 -15.84 0.25
CA THR A 119 -2.38 -16.96 1.22
C THR A 119 -2.05 -18.30 0.59
N GLY A 120 -2.39 -18.52 -0.68
CA GLY A 120 -2.13 -19.78 -1.41
C GLY A 120 -0.64 -20.06 -1.65
N GLU A 121 0.18 -19.02 -1.80
CA GLU A 121 1.62 -19.12 -2.10
C GLU A 121 2.50 -19.36 -0.86
N GLY A 122 1.94 -19.19 0.33
CA GLY A 122 2.60 -19.53 1.59
C GLY A 122 3.67 -18.54 2.08
N LEU A 123 4.53 -19.03 2.99
CA LEU A 123 5.41 -18.22 3.84
C LEU A 123 6.35 -17.29 3.07
N GLN A 124 6.93 -17.78 1.97
CA GLN A 124 7.96 -17.08 1.21
C GLN A 124 7.40 -16.07 0.20
N HIS A 125 6.07 -15.93 0.09
CA HIS A 125 5.41 -15.01 -0.86
C HIS A 125 4.47 -14.02 -0.16
N ALA A 126 3.85 -14.43 0.95
CA ALA A 126 2.91 -13.59 1.68
C ALA A 126 3.61 -12.37 2.30
N ASP A 127 3.61 -11.22 1.63
CA ASP A 127 4.37 -10.04 2.06
C ASP A 127 3.55 -9.11 2.96
N GLY A 128 4.03 -8.90 4.19
CA GLY A 128 3.47 -7.90 5.11
C GLY A 128 4.51 -6.93 5.65
N HIS A 129 5.59 -6.67 4.92
CA HIS A 129 6.72 -5.91 5.46
C HIS A 129 7.56 -5.14 4.43
N SER A 130 7.35 -5.33 3.12
CA SER A 130 8.08 -4.53 2.12
C SER A 130 7.94 -3.01 2.30
N PRO A 131 6.79 -2.40 2.71
CA PRO A 131 6.76 -0.96 2.95
C PRO A 131 7.66 -0.52 4.12
N VAL A 132 7.85 -1.40 5.12
CA VAL A 132 8.73 -1.12 6.27
C VAL A 132 10.20 -1.11 5.84
N ILE A 133 10.59 -2.02 4.94
CA ILE A 133 11.94 -2.03 4.37
C ILE A 133 12.12 -0.80 3.46
N ALA A 134 11.15 -0.52 2.60
CA ALA A 134 11.16 0.63 1.69
C ALA A 134 11.32 1.96 2.42
N ALA A 135 10.68 2.13 3.57
CA ALA A 135 10.74 3.34 4.39
C ALA A 135 12.16 3.70 4.90
N THR A 136 13.11 2.77 4.81
CA THR A 136 14.52 3.05 5.13
C THR A 136 15.23 3.86 4.04
N ASN A 137 14.71 3.86 2.81
CA ASN A 137 15.29 4.58 1.66
C ASN A 137 14.62 5.95 1.47
N PRO A 138 15.34 7.08 1.62
CA PRO A 138 14.76 8.42 1.53
C PRO A 138 14.29 8.84 0.13
N ALA A 139 14.73 8.15 -0.94
CA ALA A 139 14.32 8.41 -2.31
C ALA A 139 13.04 7.64 -2.69
N ALA A 140 12.62 6.66 -1.88
CA ALA A 140 11.48 5.80 -2.16
C ALA A 140 10.17 6.36 -1.57
N LEU A 141 9.31 6.92 -2.43
CA LEU A 141 7.97 7.35 -2.04
C LEU A 141 7.02 6.16 -2.08
N THR A 142 6.74 5.62 -0.91
CA THR A 142 5.91 4.43 -0.74
C THR A 142 4.43 4.78 -0.63
N TYR A 143 3.57 4.01 -1.30
CA TYR A 143 2.12 4.11 -1.14
C TYR A 143 1.48 2.73 -1.11
N ASP A 144 0.47 2.60 -0.26
CA ASP A 144 -0.37 1.41 -0.13
C ASP A 144 -1.85 1.68 -0.53
N PRO A 145 -2.12 1.94 -1.83
CA PRO A 145 -3.45 2.27 -2.33
C PRO A 145 -4.42 1.09 -2.18
N ALA A 146 -5.69 1.41 -1.96
CA ALA A 146 -6.74 0.41 -1.76
C ALA A 146 -7.75 0.44 -2.90
N PHE A 147 -7.96 1.63 -3.46
CA PHE A 147 -8.91 1.87 -4.53
C PHE A 147 -8.20 2.36 -5.79
N ALA A 148 -8.73 1.96 -6.95
CA ALA A 148 -8.17 2.27 -8.25
C ALA A 148 -8.02 3.79 -8.51
N TYR A 149 -8.96 4.61 -8.02
CA TYR A 149 -8.88 6.06 -8.19
C TYR A 149 -7.67 6.68 -7.50
N GLU A 150 -7.16 6.04 -6.45
CA GLU A 150 -6.00 6.54 -5.71
C GLU A 150 -4.72 6.25 -6.45
N LEU A 151 -4.62 5.04 -7.00
CA LEU A 151 -3.52 4.68 -7.89
C LEU A 151 -3.42 5.68 -9.04
N GLY A 152 -4.56 6.03 -9.66
CA GLY A 152 -4.61 7.06 -10.70
C GLY A 152 -4.12 8.44 -10.23
N VAL A 153 -4.50 8.87 -9.02
CA VAL A 153 -4.03 10.14 -8.45
C VAL A 153 -2.53 10.10 -8.13
N ILE A 154 -2.05 9.02 -7.53
CA ILE A 154 -0.64 8.84 -7.12
C ILE A 154 0.27 8.79 -8.34
N VAL A 155 -0.07 7.98 -9.35
CA VAL A 155 0.71 7.87 -10.59
C VAL A 155 0.74 9.20 -11.33
N LYS A 156 -0.39 9.90 -11.44
CA LYS A 156 -0.46 11.23 -12.06
C LYS A 156 0.45 12.23 -11.35
N GLU A 157 0.42 12.26 -10.01
CA GLU A 157 1.28 13.14 -9.24
C GLU A 157 2.76 12.74 -9.33
N GLY A 158 3.07 11.44 -9.34
CA GLY A 158 4.45 10.96 -9.50
C GLY A 158 5.05 11.33 -10.86
N LEU A 159 4.26 11.20 -11.93
CA LEU A 159 4.67 11.65 -13.26
C LEU A 159 4.96 13.15 -13.28
N ARG A 160 4.07 13.96 -12.70
CA ARG A 160 4.29 15.41 -12.60
C ARG A 160 5.53 15.74 -11.76
N ARG A 161 5.72 15.07 -10.62
CA ARG A 161 6.84 15.34 -9.71
C ARG A 161 8.19 14.99 -10.33
N MET A 162 8.31 13.80 -10.93
CA MET A 162 9.57 13.29 -11.48
C MET A 162 9.90 13.87 -12.86
N PHE A 163 8.90 14.11 -13.70
CA PHE A 163 9.11 14.42 -15.13
C PHE A 163 8.44 15.73 -15.60
N GLY A 164 7.66 16.37 -14.74
CA GLY A 164 7.04 17.67 -15.02
C GLY A 164 7.72 18.83 -14.29
N GLU A 165 7.00 19.96 -14.22
CA GLU A 165 7.44 21.11 -13.44
C GLU A 165 7.39 20.78 -11.94
N GLY A 166 8.55 20.87 -11.28
CA GLY A 166 8.67 20.69 -9.83
C GLY A 166 8.02 21.83 -9.07
N LYS A 167 7.31 21.53 -7.97
CA LYS A 167 6.82 22.60 -7.08
C LYS A 167 7.95 23.02 -6.13
N PRO A 168 7.93 24.28 -5.63
CA PRO A 168 8.92 24.73 -4.67
C PRO A 168 9.04 23.80 -3.45
N GLY A 169 10.26 23.30 -3.20
CA GLY A 169 10.55 22.39 -2.08
C GLY A 169 10.19 20.92 -2.33
N GLU A 170 9.81 20.54 -3.54
CA GLU A 170 9.71 19.14 -3.96
C GLU A 170 11.03 18.65 -4.54
N ASP A 171 11.40 17.43 -4.17
CA ASP A 171 12.53 16.72 -4.77
C ASP A 171 12.03 15.91 -5.97
N GLN A 172 12.60 16.12 -7.16
CA GLN A 172 12.25 15.37 -8.38
C GLN A 172 13.00 14.03 -8.47
N ASP A 173 14.11 13.90 -7.75
CA ASP A 173 15.04 12.78 -7.79
C ASP A 173 14.61 11.70 -6.78
N VAL A 174 13.41 11.19 -7.02
CA VAL A 174 12.74 10.17 -6.20
C VAL A 174 12.09 9.15 -7.13
N PHE A 175 11.87 7.95 -6.62
CA PHE A 175 11.07 6.93 -7.30
C PHE A 175 9.89 6.51 -6.42
N TYR A 176 8.85 5.99 -7.05
CA TYR A 176 7.63 5.58 -6.35
C TYR A 176 7.62 4.08 -6.13
N TYR A 177 7.24 3.65 -4.93
CA TYR A 177 6.94 2.26 -4.62
C TYR A 177 5.45 2.11 -4.33
N LEU A 178 4.76 1.30 -5.12
CA LEU A 178 3.31 1.11 -5.04
C LEU A 178 3.02 -0.36 -4.77
N THR A 179 2.34 -0.66 -3.65
CA THR A 179 1.78 -2.00 -3.45
C THR A 179 0.44 -2.13 -4.17
N VAL A 180 0.26 -3.23 -4.90
CA VAL A 180 -0.99 -3.55 -5.61
C VAL A 180 -1.39 -5.01 -5.37
N TYR A 181 -2.67 -5.30 -5.59
CA TYR A 181 -3.34 -6.47 -5.04
C TYR A 181 -3.95 -7.36 -6.12
N ASN A 182 -4.11 -8.65 -5.80
CA ASN A 182 -4.72 -9.67 -6.66
C ASN A 182 -6.16 -10.04 -6.25
N GLU A 183 -6.71 -9.40 -5.20
CA GLU A 183 -8.08 -9.65 -4.75
C GLU A 183 -9.09 -8.76 -5.49
N PRO A 184 -10.15 -9.31 -6.11
CA PRO A 184 -11.18 -8.53 -6.78
C PRO A 184 -12.17 -7.93 -5.76
N LEU A 185 -11.71 -6.95 -4.98
CA LEU A 185 -12.53 -6.28 -3.97
C LEU A 185 -13.34 -5.11 -4.59
N PRO A 186 -14.50 -4.73 -4.00
CA PRO A 186 -15.32 -3.64 -4.50
C PRO A 186 -14.55 -2.33 -4.63
N GLN A 187 -14.62 -1.70 -5.80
CA GLN A 187 -13.96 -0.43 -6.12
C GLN A 187 -14.98 0.73 -6.12
N PRO A 188 -15.18 1.43 -4.98
CA PRO A 188 -16.15 2.52 -4.90
C PRO A 188 -15.69 3.74 -5.71
N ALA A 189 -16.65 4.59 -6.08
CA ALA A 189 -16.35 5.90 -6.65
C ALA A 189 -15.52 6.75 -5.68
N LYS A 190 -14.67 7.62 -6.22
CA LYS A 190 -13.91 8.60 -5.45
C LYS A 190 -14.89 9.53 -4.70
N PRO A 191 -14.70 9.78 -3.38
CA PRO A 191 -15.53 10.72 -2.66
C PRO A 191 -15.49 12.12 -3.29
N SER A 192 -16.65 12.81 -3.34
CA SER A 192 -16.77 14.15 -3.91
C SER A 192 -16.31 15.29 -2.99
N ALA A 193 -15.89 14.97 -1.77
CA ALA A 193 -15.40 15.96 -0.82
C ALA A 193 -14.15 16.67 -1.37
N ALA A 194 -14.08 17.99 -1.17
CA ALA A 194 -12.88 18.75 -1.52
C ALA A 194 -11.65 18.27 -0.73
N GLY A 195 -10.48 18.30 -1.35
CA GLY A 195 -9.23 17.92 -0.69
C GLY A 195 -8.89 16.42 -0.73
N VAL A 196 -9.67 15.59 -1.43
CA VAL A 196 -9.43 14.13 -1.49
C VAL A 196 -8.13 13.80 -2.23
N ASP A 197 -7.88 14.42 -3.39
CA ASP A 197 -6.68 14.15 -4.18
C ASP A 197 -5.42 14.61 -3.43
N GLU A 198 -5.48 15.79 -2.81
CA GLU A 198 -4.41 16.30 -1.95
C GLU A 198 -4.20 15.41 -0.73
N GLY A 199 -5.28 14.84 -0.17
CA GLY A 199 -5.22 13.90 0.94
C GLY A 199 -4.57 12.57 0.52
N ILE A 200 -4.91 12.05 -0.66
CA ILE A 200 -4.28 10.84 -1.23
C ILE A 200 -2.77 11.07 -1.38
N VAL A 201 -2.36 12.18 -2.01
CA VAL A 201 -0.94 12.52 -2.19
C VAL A 201 -0.21 12.74 -0.86
N LYS A 202 -0.90 13.28 0.16
CA LYS A 202 -0.32 13.47 1.50
C LYS A 202 -0.30 12.19 2.34
N GLY A 203 -0.94 11.11 1.87
CA GLY A 203 -1.00 9.82 2.55
C GLY A 203 -2.23 9.61 3.44
N LEU A 204 -3.15 10.57 3.56
CA LEU A 204 -4.33 10.42 4.43
C LEU A 204 -5.52 11.26 3.95
N TYR A 205 -6.68 10.63 3.79
CA TYR A 205 -7.95 11.35 3.60
C TYR A 205 -9.10 10.64 4.31
N ARG A 206 -10.21 11.36 4.49
CA ARG A 206 -11.42 10.78 5.09
C ARG A 206 -12.27 10.15 4.00
N PHE A 207 -12.36 8.82 3.99
CA PHE A 207 -13.17 8.09 3.02
C PHE A 207 -14.67 8.30 3.27
N ASN A 208 -15.16 8.09 4.51
CA ASN A 208 -16.55 8.30 4.87
C ASN A 208 -16.73 8.65 6.37
N THR A 209 -17.96 8.95 6.76
CA THR A 209 -18.43 8.94 8.15
C THR A 209 -19.57 7.94 8.30
N ALA A 210 -20.03 7.71 9.54
CA ALA A 210 -21.23 6.91 9.77
C ALA A 210 -22.43 7.51 9.03
N GLU A 211 -22.59 8.83 9.11
CA GLU A 211 -23.67 9.56 8.44
C GLU A 211 -23.60 9.43 6.91
N THR A 212 -22.42 9.64 6.30
CA THR A 212 -22.29 9.51 4.83
C THR A 212 -22.33 8.06 4.34
N ALA A 213 -22.19 7.09 5.25
CA ALA A 213 -22.36 5.66 4.96
C ALA A 213 -23.80 5.17 5.22
N GLY A 214 -24.73 6.05 5.59
CA GLY A 214 -26.11 5.68 5.90
C GLY A 214 -26.27 4.90 7.21
N LEU A 215 -25.30 5.00 8.13
CA LEU A 215 -25.30 4.32 9.42
C LEU A 215 -25.86 5.23 10.50
N ALA A 216 -26.71 4.67 11.37
CA ALA A 216 -27.38 5.38 12.46
C ALA A 216 -26.91 4.84 13.84
N PRO A 217 -25.69 5.19 14.29
CA PRO A 217 -25.20 4.75 15.60
C PRO A 217 -26.05 5.37 16.73
N ALA A 218 -26.10 4.68 17.88
CA ALA A 218 -26.84 5.14 19.06
C ALA A 218 -26.43 6.57 19.47
N ALA A 219 -27.39 7.33 20.00
CA ALA A 219 -27.16 8.75 20.36
C ALA A 219 -26.01 8.95 21.35
N ASN A 220 -25.72 7.97 22.22
CA ASN A 220 -24.63 8.03 23.20
C ASN A 220 -23.40 7.19 22.81
N ALA A 221 -23.33 6.74 21.56
CA ALA A 221 -22.23 5.92 21.08
C ALA A 221 -20.88 6.68 21.18
N PRO A 222 -19.80 6.03 21.66
CA PRO A 222 -18.46 6.63 21.69
C PRO A 222 -17.95 6.97 20.29
N ARG A 223 -17.14 8.01 20.13
CA ARG A 223 -16.51 8.33 18.84
C ARG A 223 -15.29 7.47 18.57
N ILE A 224 -15.22 6.85 17.38
CA ILE A 224 -14.15 5.94 16.98
C ILE A 224 -13.61 6.36 15.61
N GLN A 225 -12.28 6.38 15.47
CA GLN A 225 -11.61 6.53 14.17
C GLN A 225 -11.04 5.18 13.76
N LEU A 226 -11.47 4.68 12.60
CA LEU A 226 -10.92 3.47 12.01
C LEU A 226 -9.94 3.85 10.90
N LEU A 227 -8.74 3.27 10.91
CA LEU A 227 -7.75 3.44 9.86
C LEU A 227 -7.48 2.12 9.16
N GLY A 228 -7.26 2.19 7.86
CA GLY A 228 -6.92 1.05 7.02
C GLY A 228 -6.29 1.55 5.72
N SER A 229 -5.33 0.78 5.22
CA SER A 229 -4.65 0.94 3.93
C SER A 229 -4.88 -0.34 3.11
N GLY A 230 -4.56 -0.31 1.82
CA GLY A 230 -4.60 -1.52 0.99
C GLY A 230 -5.91 -2.29 1.10
N THR A 231 -5.84 -3.63 1.07
CA THR A 231 -7.03 -4.48 1.23
C THR A 231 -7.64 -4.40 2.64
N ALA A 232 -6.88 -3.93 3.65
CA ALA A 232 -7.38 -3.81 5.01
C ALA A 232 -8.52 -2.80 5.16
N ILE A 233 -8.70 -1.88 4.21
CA ILE A 233 -9.83 -0.93 4.23
C ILE A 233 -11.18 -1.64 4.23
N HIS A 234 -11.30 -2.80 3.57
CA HIS A 234 -12.56 -3.54 3.49
C HIS A 234 -12.95 -4.13 4.84
N TRP A 235 -11.97 -4.56 5.63
CA TRP A 235 -12.17 -5.00 7.01
C TRP A 235 -12.52 -3.82 7.93
N ALA A 236 -11.90 -2.66 7.73
CA ALA A 236 -12.25 -1.44 8.47
C ALA A 236 -13.69 -0.99 8.17
N LEU A 237 -14.14 -1.07 6.92
CA LEU A 237 -15.51 -0.76 6.53
C LEU A 237 -16.53 -1.77 7.08
N LYS A 238 -16.17 -3.05 7.14
CA LYS A 238 -16.99 -4.07 7.82
C LYS A 238 -17.11 -3.78 9.32
N ALA A 239 -15.99 -3.47 9.96
CA ALA A 239 -15.97 -3.09 11.38
C ALA A 239 -16.79 -1.83 11.66
N GLN A 240 -16.78 -0.84 10.75
CA GLN A 240 -17.61 0.36 10.85
C GLN A 240 -19.10 0.02 10.97
N ARG A 241 -19.59 -0.91 10.15
CA ARG A 241 -21.00 -1.35 10.16
C ARG A 241 -21.34 -2.09 11.45
N MET A 242 -20.51 -3.07 11.82
CA MET A 242 -20.71 -3.86 13.03
C MET A 242 -20.76 -2.97 14.28
N LEU A 243 -19.83 -2.02 14.40
CA LEU A 243 -19.83 -1.08 15.53
C LEU A 243 -21.13 -0.27 15.59
N ALA A 244 -21.59 0.25 14.45
CA ALA A 244 -22.82 1.04 14.39
C ALA A 244 -24.06 0.21 14.81
N GLU A 245 -24.14 -1.06 14.40
CA GLU A 245 -25.20 -2.01 14.77
C GLU A 245 -25.17 -2.37 16.26
N GLU A 246 -23.98 -2.53 16.84
CA GLU A 246 -23.79 -2.83 18.27
C GLU A 246 -23.98 -1.60 19.19
N GLY A 247 -24.32 -0.43 18.63
CA GLY A 247 -24.54 0.80 19.39
C GLY A 247 -23.27 1.53 19.82
N CYS A 248 -22.12 1.22 19.21
CA CYS A 248 -20.82 1.85 19.49
C CYS A 248 -20.34 2.62 18.21
N GLY A 249 -19.62 3.75 18.34
CA GLY A 249 -19.09 4.47 17.15
C GLY A 249 -19.91 5.64 16.58
N ARG A 250 -19.96 6.79 17.26
CA ARG A 250 -20.24 8.09 16.61
C ARG A 250 -19.01 8.58 15.85
N ARG A 251 -18.91 8.26 14.56
CA ARG A 251 -18.04 8.88 13.53
C ARG A 251 -16.54 8.48 13.49
N ARG A 252 -16.16 7.85 12.36
CA ARG A 252 -15.12 8.25 11.36
C ARG A 252 -14.32 7.03 10.86
N VAL A 253 -14.19 6.87 9.54
CA VAL A 253 -13.10 6.08 8.95
C VAL A 253 -12.11 7.09 8.38
N VAL A 254 -10.91 7.15 8.97
CA VAL A 254 -9.79 7.98 8.53
C VAL A 254 -8.84 7.04 7.81
N ARG A 255 -8.60 7.24 6.52
CA ARG A 255 -7.88 6.27 5.73
C ARG A 255 -6.42 6.67 5.61
N ASP A 256 -5.52 5.74 5.94
CA ASP A 256 -4.06 5.90 5.94
C ASP A 256 -3.51 5.18 4.72
N LEU A 257 -2.63 5.83 3.98
CA LEU A 257 -1.80 5.25 2.94
C LEU A 257 -0.40 5.24 3.55
N VAL A 258 0.17 4.04 3.74
CA VAL A 258 1.43 3.89 4.48
C VAL A 258 2.54 4.74 3.87
N ASP A 259 2.89 5.76 4.66
CA ASP A 259 4.12 6.54 4.86
C ASP A 259 4.85 7.27 3.72
N ARG A 260 5.28 8.48 4.08
CA ARG A 260 6.08 9.43 3.33
C ARG A 260 7.53 9.36 3.81
N ALA A 261 8.33 8.43 3.31
CA ALA A 261 9.78 8.49 3.47
C ALA A 261 10.37 9.45 2.42
N ALA A 262 10.53 10.73 2.77
CA ALA A 262 11.55 11.61 2.19
C ALA A 262 11.85 12.81 3.13
N PRO A 263 13.13 13.17 3.34
CA PRO A 263 13.58 14.02 4.44
C PRO A 263 13.36 15.50 4.13
N GLY A 264 12.30 16.08 4.69
CA GLY A 264 12.04 17.51 4.55
C GLY A 264 10.75 17.98 5.24
N ARG A 265 10.90 18.41 6.48
CA ARG A 265 9.94 19.25 7.25
C ARG A 265 8.64 18.57 7.70
N HIS A 266 8.73 17.81 8.80
CA HIS A 266 7.84 18.15 9.92
C HIS A 266 8.26 19.53 10.41
N GLY A 267 7.43 20.54 10.14
CA GLY A 267 7.61 21.84 10.73
C GLY A 267 7.69 21.71 12.25
N GLY A 268 8.82 22.12 12.82
CA GLY A 268 8.93 22.56 14.21
C GLY A 268 8.13 23.85 14.45
N GLY A 269 6.89 23.90 13.95
CA GLY A 269 5.90 24.87 14.35
C GLY A 269 5.45 24.48 15.74
N ARG A 270 6.01 25.14 16.76
CA ARG A 270 5.39 25.25 18.07
C ARG A 270 4.01 25.88 17.88
N GLY A 271 3.02 25.05 17.57
CA GLY A 271 1.63 25.39 17.79
C GLY A 271 1.47 25.58 19.29
N ALA A 272 1.33 26.82 19.71
CA ALA A 272 1.04 27.19 21.09
C ALA A 272 -0.33 26.60 21.49
N ALA A 273 -0.33 25.33 21.91
CA ALA A 273 -1.38 24.81 22.75
C ALA A 273 -1.20 25.49 24.10
N ALA A 274 -2.06 26.49 24.35
CA ALA A 274 -2.16 27.16 25.64
C ALA A 274 -2.17 26.11 26.76
N ARG A 275 -1.15 26.14 27.62
CA ARG A 275 -1.10 25.36 28.85
C ARG A 275 -2.27 25.80 29.73
N ARG A 276 -3.39 25.08 29.70
CA ARG A 276 -4.35 25.10 30.80
C ARG A 276 -3.84 24.15 31.87
N GLY A 277 -3.77 24.69 33.09
CA GLY A 277 -3.17 24.05 34.26
C GLY A 277 -3.87 22.75 34.69
N PRO A 278 -3.29 22.05 35.67
CA PRO A 278 -3.75 20.73 36.09
C PRO A 278 -4.93 20.87 37.04
N ASP A 279 -6.15 21.03 36.51
CA ASP A 279 -7.36 20.85 37.32
C ASP A 279 -8.51 20.21 36.51
N ALA A 280 -9.07 19.17 37.12
CA ALA A 280 -10.31 18.46 36.78
C ALA A 280 -10.35 17.54 35.54
N LEU A 281 -9.61 16.42 35.59
CA LEU A 281 -10.03 15.17 34.95
C LEU A 281 -10.70 14.27 35.99
N ARG A 282 -12.03 14.38 36.14
CA ARG A 282 -12.83 13.33 36.80
C ARG A 282 -12.92 12.12 35.87
N PRO A 283 -12.82 10.87 36.37
CA PRO A 283 -13.01 9.69 35.56
C PRO A 283 -14.48 9.56 35.17
N ALA A 284 -14.80 9.74 33.89
CA ALA A 284 -16.06 9.21 33.35
C ALA A 284 -15.91 7.69 33.27
N GLY A 285 -16.76 6.96 33.99
CA GLY A 285 -16.74 5.50 34.03
C GLY A 285 -16.82 4.89 32.63
N ALA A 286 -15.97 3.90 32.37
CA ALA A 286 -16.07 3.08 31.17
C ALA A 286 -17.33 2.22 31.27
N ALA A 287 -18.44 2.69 30.71
CA ALA A 287 -19.58 1.82 30.40
C ALA A 287 -19.15 0.93 29.22
N GLY A 288 -18.93 -0.36 29.49
CA GLY A 288 -18.67 -1.34 28.45
C GLY A 288 -19.88 -1.50 27.52
N CYS A 289 -19.65 -1.65 26.22
CA CYS A 289 -20.65 -2.09 25.26
C CYS A 289 -21.15 -3.48 25.72
N ARG A 290 -22.29 -3.55 26.44
CA ARG A 290 -23.00 -4.81 26.76
C ARG A 290 -24.34 -4.77 26.04
N GLY A 291 -24.50 -5.63 25.03
CA GLY A 291 -25.79 -5.84 24.35
C GLY A 291 -26.83 -6.50 25.29
N PRO A 292 -28.14 -6.37 25.01
CA PRO A 292 -29.17 -7.02 25.78
C PRO A 292 -29.30 -8.48 25.34
N GLY A 293 -29.06 -9.42 26.27
CA GLY A 293 -29.28 -10.84 26.04
C GLY A 293 -28.04 -11.68 26.32
N ALA A 294 -27.83 -12.01 27.59
CA ALA A 294 -26.95 -13.10 27.98
C ALA A 294 -27.60 -14.44 27.56
N GLY A 295 -27.41 -14.83 26.30
CA GLY A 295 -27.57 -16.20 25.82
C GLY A 295 -26.24 -16.59 25.19
N GLY A 296 -25.49 -17.47 25.85
CA GLY A 296 -24.15 -17.86 25.41
C GLY A 296 -24.17 -18.49 24.02
N LEU A 297 -23.76 -17.73 23.00
CA LEU A 297 -23.45 -18.27 21.69
C LEU A 297 -22.10 -19.00 21.78
N ARG A 298 -22.13 -20.32 22.02
CA ARG A 298 -20.97 -21.18 21.80
C ARG A 298 -20.80 -21.35 20.30
N LEU A 299 -19.84 -20.64 19.72
CA LEU A 299 -19.27 -21.01 18.43
C LEU A 299 -18.48 -22.31 18.62
N HIS A 300 -19.06 -23.44 18.20
CA HIS A 300 -18.28 -24.67 18.00
C HIS A 300 -17.44 -24.50 16.75
N ALA A 301 -16.13 -24.29 16.93
CA ALA A 301 -15.16 -24.61 15.91
C ALA A 301 -15.04 -26.15 15.79
N PRO A 302 -14.95 -26.74 14.58
CA PRO A 302 -14.43 -28.10 14.47
C PRO A 302 -12.99 -28.08 15.00
N GLY A 303 -12.69 -29.01 15.91
CA GLY A 303 -11.47 -29.01 16.72
C GLY A 303 -10.16 -29.19 15.91
N PRO A 304 -9.01 -28.86 16.51
CA PRO A 304 -7.71 -28.97 15.87
C PRO A 304 -7.17 -30.41 15.93
N GLY A 305 -6.65 -30.91 14.80
CA GLY A 305 -5.64 -31.97 14.79
C GLY A 305 -4.27 -31.41 15.23
N PRO A 306 -3.32 -32.26 15.66
CA PRO A 306 -2.17 -31.84 16.45
C PRO A 306 -1.09 -31.16 15.59
N ASP A 307 -0.31 -30.30 16.26
CA ASP A 307 0.82 -29.50 15.80
C ASP A 307 0.53 -28.26 14.94
N ARG A 308 0.41 -27.12 15.63
CA ARG A 308 1.30 -25.96 15.43
C ARG A 308 0.99 -24.84 16.45
N ALA A 309 2.04 -24.35 17.09
CA ALA A 309 2.00 -23.13 17.90
C ALA A 309 1.78 -21.91 16.99
N VAL A 310 0.61 -21.30 17.05
CA VAL A 310 0.34 -20.00 16.41
C VAL A 310 0.28 -18.93 17.50
N GLY A 311 1.24 -18.01 17.44
CA GLY A 311 1.32 -16.84 18.31
C GLY A 311 0.10 -15.93 18.13
N ARG A 312 -0.48 -15.50 19.26
CA ARG A 312 -1.62 -14.58 19.30
C ARG A 312 -1.21 -13.20 18.78
N ALA A 313 -1.77 -12.77 17.66
CA ALA A 313 -1.75 -11.36 17.26
C ALA A 313 -2.84 -10.61 18.07
N GLY A 314 -2.42 -9.78 19.02
CA GLY A 314 -3.29 -8.91 19.79
C GLY A 314 -3.54 -7.59 19.07
N LEU A 315 -4.82 -7.24 18.88
CA LEU A 315 -5.27 -5.92 18.47
C LEU A 315 -4.87 -4.89 19.54
N LEU A 316 -4.03 -3.90 19.18
CA LEU A 316 -3.56 -2.87 20.11
C LEU A 316 -4.63 -1.77 20.28
N VAL A 317 -5.39 -1.86 21.36
CA VAL A 317 -6.21 -0.75 21.86
C VAL A 317 -5.33 0.07 22.82
N ALA A 318 -5.01 1.31 22.47
CA ALA A 318 -4.16 2.17 23.29
C ALA A 318 -4.85 2.56 24.61
N GLY A 319 -4.62 1.77 25.67
CA GLY A 319 -4.94 2.10 27.05
C GLY A 319 -3.67 2.28 27.87
N ARG A 320 -3.42 3.48 28.41
CA ARG A 320 -2.25 3.76 29.26
C ARG A 320 -2.34 2.97 30.58
N ARG A 321 -1.51 1.95 30.75
CA ARG A 321 -1.17 1.40 32.08
C ARG A 321 0.04 2.17 32.63
N ARG A 322 -0.10 2.80 33.80
CA ARG A 322 1.02 3.37 34.55
C ARG A 322 1.82 2.22 35.19
N LEU A 323 3.10 2.12 34.86
CA LEU A 323 4.06 1.28 35.57
C LEU A 323 4.56 2.05 36.79
N ARG A 324 4.60 1.40 37.97
CA ARG A 324 5.28 1.91 39.17
C ARG A 324 6.77 1.54 39.08
N PRO A 325 7.69 2.40 39.53
CA PRO A 325 9.11 2.06 39.56
C PRO A 325 9.38 1.01 40.64
N VAL A 326 10.15 -0.01 40.26
CA VAL A 326 10.78 -0.97 41.17
C VAL A 326 12.15 -0.40 41.51
N GLY A 327 12.43 -0.21 42.79
CA GLY A 327 13.75 0.18 43.28
C GLY A 327 14.76 -0.95 43.10
N HIS A 328 15.99 -0.61 42.76
CA HIS A 328 17.13 -1.53 42.76
C HIS A 328 17.90 -1.41 44.09
N PRO A 329 18.62 -2.48 44.50
CA PRO A 329 19.33 -2.57 45.77
C PRO A 329 20.49 -1.59 45.89
#